data_AF-A0A9D5UDD0-F1
#
_entry.id   AF-A0A9D5UDD0-F1
#
_cell.length_a   1.000
_cell.length_b   1.000
_cell.length_c   1.000
_cell.angle_alpha   90.00
_cell.angle_beta   90.00
_cell.angle_gamma   90.00
#
_symmetry.space_group_name_H-M   'P 1'
#
loop_
_entity.id
_entity.type
_entity.pdbx_description
1 polymer ?
#
loop_
_entity_poly.entity_id
_entity_poly.type
_entity_poly.pdbx_seq_one_letter_code
_entity_poly.pdbx_strand_id
1 'polypeptide(L)'
;MKELWHLTEGAFSGHGLTEADTMLYVLGLVDVVMISNLLIMVIVGGYETFVSRIHLDEHPDQPEWLSHVNANVLKTKLAMSIIGISSIHLLRTFIDSARIPEQQMLWQVVIHLAFVVSALALALIDRMSLTAHQRAANAVSAGEAEPDRQLAPAH
;
A
#
# COMPACT_ATOMS: atom_id res chain seq x y z
N MET A 1 7.92 -21.23 33.99
CA MET A 1 8.19 -19.77 34.00
C MET A 1 9.67 -19.41 34.04
N LYS A 2 10.55 -20.16 34.72
CA LYS A 2 12.00 -19.87 34.73
C LYS A 2 12.73 -20.12 33.40
N GLU A 3 12.26 -21.08 32.60
CA GLU A 3 12.83 -21.36 31.25
C GLU A 3 12.52 -20.27 30.22
N LEU A 4 11.38 -19.59 30.34
CA LEU A 4 11.03 -18.46 29.48
C LEU A 4 11.88 -17.23 29.78
N TRP A 5 12.22 -17.01 31.06
CA TRP A 5 13.10 -15.93 31.49
C TRP A 5 14.54 -16.09 30.96
N HIS A 6 15.03 -17.33 30.92
CA HIS A 6 16.34 -17.65 30.36
C HIS A 6 16.41 -17.49 28.84
N LEU A 7 15.31 -17.72 28.10
CA LEU A 7 15.25 -17.47 26.65
C LEU A 7 15.21 -15.97 26.34
N THR A 8 14.55 -15.17 27.18
CA THR A 8 14.52 -13.71 27.03
C THR A 8 15.84 -13.06 27.43
N GLU A 9 16.50 -13.51 28.50
CA GLU A 9 17.84 -13.01 28.84
C GLU A 9 18.86 -13.45 27.80
N GLY A 10 18.83 -14.70 27.31
CA GLY A 10 19.74 -15.18 26.26
C GLY A 10 19.61 -14.45 24.92
N ALA A 11 18.41 -13.95 24.59
CA ALA A 11 18.20 -13.13 23.39
C ALA A 11 18.75 -11.70 23.52
N PHE A 12 18.93 -11.20 24.74
CA PHE A 12 19.39 -9.84 25.03
C PHE A 12 20.81 -9.75 25.62
N SER A 13 21.39 -10.88 26.06
CA SER A 13 22.73 -10.94 26.64
C SER A 13 23.78 -11.41 25.62
N GLY A 14 24.19 -10.45 24.79
CA GLY A 14 25.58 -10.34 24.32
C GLY A 14 26.17 -11.57 23.61
N HIS A 15 25.79 -11.77 22.35
CA HIS A 15 26.76 -12.20 21.35
C HIS A 15 27.20 -10.94 20.59
N GLY A 16 28.50 -10.81 20.31
CA GLY A 16 29.02 -9.67 19.54
C GLY A 16 28.20 -9.52 18.27
N LEU A 17 27.35 -8.49 18.22
CA LEU A 17 26.45 -8.28 17.10
C LEU A 17 27.33 -8.04 15.89
N THR A 18 27.31 -8.99 14.96
CA THR A 18 27.94 -8.74 13.67
C THR A 18 27.21 -7.59 13.01
N GLU A 19 27.88 -6.87 12.11
CA GLU A 19 27.25 -5.77 11.36
C GLU A 19 25.95 -6.24 10.68
N ALA A 20 25.94 -7.49 10.19
CA ALA A 20 24.77 -8.15 9.63
C ALA A 20 23.62 -8.32 10.64
N ASP A 21 23.89 -8.75 11.88
CA ASP A 21 22.84 -8.91 12.90
C ASP A 21 22.20 -7.57 13.26
N THR A 22 22.99 -6.49 13.30
CA THR A 22 22.48 -5.14 13.56
C THR A 22 21.61 -4.62 12.40
N MET A 23 22.04 -4.84 11.15
CA MET A 23 21.21 -4.55 9.98
C MET A 23 19.89 -5.34 10.00
N LEU A 24 19.92 -6.62 10.38
CA LEU A 24 18.73 -7.46 10.52
C LEU A 24 17.75 -6.92 11.58
N TYR A 25 18.26 -6.40 12.70
CA TYR A 25 17.42 -5.75 13.72
C TYR A 25 16.76 -4.47 13.22
N VAL A 26 17.51 -3.59 12.55
CA VAL A 26 16.98 -2.35 11.97
C VAL A 26 15.93 -2.68 10.91
N LEU A 27 16.21 -3.66 10.04
CA LEU A 27 15.30 -4.07 8.98
C LEU A 27 14.00 -4.68 9.55
N GLY A 28 14.09 -5.41 10.65
CA GLY A 28 12.92 -5.89 11.39
C GLY A 28 12.10 -4.78 12.05
N LEU A 29 12.76 -3.72 12.56
CA LEU A 29 12.07 -2.56 13.11
C LEU A 29 11.27 -1.80 12.05
N VAL A 30 11.84 -1.64 10.84
CA VAL A 30 11.14 -1.03 9.70
C VAL A 30 9.91 -1.86 9.29
N ASP A 31 10.03 -3.20 9.32
CA ASP A 31 8.92 -4.11 8.99
C ASP A 31 7.72 -3.91 9.93
N VAL A 32 7.96 -3.84 11.23
CA VAL A 32 6.92 -3.61 12.25
C VAL A 32 6.22 -2.26 12.06
N VAL A 33 6.98 -1.20 11.77
CA VAL A 33 6.41 0.14 11.52
C VAL A 33 5.51 0.13 10.28
N MET A 34 5.93 -0.56 9.21
CA MET A 34 5.18 -0.61 7.97
C MET A 34 3.91 -1.48 8.08
N ILE A 35 3.93 -2.59 8.82
CA ILE A 35 2.71 -3.34 9.17
C ILE A 35 1.75 -2.46 10.00
N SER A 36 2.28 -1.66 10.93
CA SER A 36 1.47 -0.77 11.77
C SER A 36 0.73 0.29 10.96
N ASN A 37 1.39 0.87 9.95
CA ASN A 37 0.77 1.84 9.04
C ASN A 37 -0.34 1.20 8.19
N LEU A 38 -0.13 -0.04 7.72
CA LEU A 38 -1.14 -0.80 6.99
C LEU A 38 -2.36 -1.11 7.87
N LEU A 39 -2.12 -1.50 9.13
CA LEU A 39 -3.18 -1.81 10.09
C LEU A 39 -4.10 -0.61 10.31
N ILE A 40 -3.54 0.60 10.45
CA ILE A 40 -4.33 1.82 10.60
C ILE A 40 -5.20 2.06 9.35
N MET A 41 -4.66 1.91 8.14
CA MET A 41 -5.45 1.99 6.90
C MET A 41 -6.61 1.00 6.88
N VAL A 42 -6.37 -0.25 7.27
CA VAL A 42 -7.39 -1.30 7.27
C VAL A 42 -8.48 -1.00 8.29
N ILE A 43 -8.10 -0.54 9.49
CA ILE A 43 -9.06 -0.18 10.55
C ILE A 43 -9.94 0.99 10.08
N VAL A 44 -9.35 2.06 9.54
CA VAL A 44 -10.10 3.24 9.09
C VAL A 44 -11.00 2.91 7.89
N GLY A 45 -10.48 2.21 6.88
CA GLY A 45 -11.27 1.80 5.72
C GLY A 45 -12.38 0.80 6.06
N GLY A 46 -12.12 -0.11 7.01
CA GLY A 46 -13.14 -1.03 7.55
C GLY A 46 -14.24 -0.29 8.31
N TYR A 47 -13.88 0.71 9.12
CA TYR A 47 -14.84 1.55 9.83
C TYR A 47 -15.72 2.36 8.87
N GLU A 48 -15.13 2.97 7.83
CA GLU A 48 -15.85 3.67 6.77
C GLU A 48 -16.83 2.74 6.02
N THR A 49 -16.42 1.51 5.76
CA THR A 49 -17.20 0.53 4.98
C THR A 49 -18.35 -0.09 5.78
N PHE A 50 -18.15 -0.42 7.06
CA PHE A 50 -19.09 -1.23 7.84
C PHE A 50 -19.89 -0.48 8.91
N VAL A 51 -19.44 0.70 9.36
CA VAL A 51 -20.08 1.42 10.47
C VAL A 51 -20.67 2.75 10.03
N SER A 52 -19.86 3.68 9.53
CA SER A 52 -20.32 4.99 9.05
C SER A 52 -19.26 5.72 8.25
N ARG A 53 -19.67 6.53 7.26
CA ARG A 53 -18.80 7.55 6.68
C ARG A 53 -18.46 8.54 7.78
N ILE A 54 -17.17 8.67 8.08
CA ILE A 54 -16.66 9.64 9.06
C ILE A 54 -16.94 11.05 8.48
N HIS A 55 -18.00 11.70 8.96
CA HIS A 55 -18.31 13.10 8.61
C HIS A 55 -17.50 13.99 9.57
N LEU A 56 -16.33 14.43 9.12
CA LEU A 56 -15.53 15.45 9.83
C LEU A 56 -15.93 16.81 9.29
N ASP A 57 -16.99 17.38 9.86
CA ASP A 57 -17.43 18.73 9.54
C ASP A 57 -16.32 19.74 9.92
N GLU A 58 -15.79 20.44 8.90
CA GLU A 58 -15.17 21.77 8.93
C GLU A 58 -14.17 22.14 10.06
N HIS A 59 -13.22 21.27 10.41
CA HIS A 59 -12.05 21.68 11.20
C HIS A 59 -10.81 21.98 10.31
N PRO A 60 -10.06 23.08 10.54
CA PRO A 60 -8.87 23.44 9.75
C PRO A 60 -7.69 22.47 9.92
N ASP A 61 -7.69 21.63 10.97
CA ASP A 61 -6.71 20.58 11.22
C ASP A 61 -7.18 19.21 10.71
N GLN A 62 -8.04 19.19 9.69
CA GLN A 62 -8.40 17.95 9.03
C GLN A 62 -7.17 17.42 8.27
N PRO A 63 -6.77 16.18 8.53
CA PRO A 63 -5.73 15.57 7.73
C PRO A 63 -6.18 15.46 6.27
N GLU A 64 -5.38 15.99 5.33
CA GLU A 64 -5.65 15.93 3.88
C GLU A 64 -5.91 14.49 3.38
N TRP A 65 -5.42 13.48 4.11
CA TRP A 65 -5.66 12.08 3.81
C TRP A 65 -7.09 11.58 4.09
N LEU A 66 -7.96 12.35 4.77
CA LEU A 66 -9.33 11.96 5.15
C LEU A 66 -10.43 12.62 4.29
N SER A 67 -10.20 13.82 3.77
CA SER A 67 -11.21 14.57 2.98
C SER A 67 -11.29 14.13 1.51
N HIS A 68 -10.34 13.31 1.05
CA HIS A 68 -10.27 12.77 -0.32
C HIS A 68 -9.79 11.31 -0.33
N VAL A 69 -10.35 10.45 0.52
CA VAL A 69 -10.14 8.99 0.42
C VAL A 69 -10.88 8.45 -0.81
N ASN A 70 -10.37 8.75 -2.00
CA ASN A 70 -10.85 8.13 -3.22
C ASN A 70 -10.53 6.63 -3.13
N ALA A 71 -11.56 5.77 -3.19
CA ALA A 71 -11.41 4.32 -2.98
C ALA A 71 -10.35 3.68 -3.92
N ASN A 72 -10.08 4.28 -5.08
CA ASN A 72 -9.00 3.89 -5.98
C ASN A 72 -7.60 4.15 -5.40
N VAL A 73 -7.42 5.32 -4.79
CA VAL A 73 -6.15 5.73 -4.16
C VAL A 73 -5.88 4.88 -2.92
N LEU A 74 -6.92 4.54 -2.16
CA LEU A 74 -6.85 3.62 -1.01
C LEU A 74 -6.36 2.22 -1.42
N LYS A 75 -6.97 1.63 -2.46
CA LYS A 75 -6.59 0.31 -2.98
C LYS A 75 -5.15 0.29 -3.49
N THR A 76 -4.74 1.32 -4.20
CA THR A 76 -3.38 1.45 -4.75
C THR A 76 -2.33 1.59 -3.63
N LYS A 77 -2.61 2.38 -2.59
CA LYS A 77 -1.72 2.54 -1.42
C LYS A 77 -1.56 1.25 -0.62
N LEU A 78 -2.63 0.46 -0.48
CA LEU A 78 -2.57 -0.85 0.16
C LEU A 78 -1.70 -1.83 -0.66
N ALA A 79 -1.88 -1.89 -1.97
CA ALA A 79 -1.07 -2.76 -2.84
C ALA A 79 0.42 -2.39 -2.80
N MET A 80 0.75 -1.10 -2.89
CA MET A 80 2.13 -0.62 -2.80
C MET A 80 2.77 -0.94 -1.44
N SER A 81 2.00 -0.81 -0.36
CA SER A 81 2.47 -1.18 0.99
C SER A 81 2.81 -2.67 1.06
N ILE A 82 1.95 -3.55 0.56
CA ILE A 82 2.17 -5.02 0.56
C ILE A 82 3.43 -5.41 -0.22
N ILE A 83 3.67 -4.78 -1.38
CA ILE A 83 4.90 -5.00 -2.16
C ILE A 83 6.14 -4.54 -1.38
N GLY A 84 6.05 -3.37 -0.73
CA GLY A 84 7.10 -2.85 0.14
C GLY A 84 7.45 -3.83 1.25
N ILE A 85 6.44 -4.40 1.91
CA ILE A 85 6.62 -5.43 2.96
C ILE A 85 7.39 -6.62 2.43
N SER A 86 6.91 -7.17 1.31
CA SER A 86 7.53 -8.32 0.69
C SER A 86 8.98 -8.05 0.25
N SER A 87 9.29 -6.83 -0.20
CA SER A 87 10.64 -6.42 -0.62
C SER A 87 11.63 -6.41 0.55
N ILE A 88 11.22 -5.86 1.70
CA ILE A 88 12.05 -5.80 2.91
C ILE A 88 12.37 -7.21 3.41
N HIS A 89 11.38 -8.10 3.37
CA HIS A 89 11.55 -9.49 3.81
C HIS A 89 12.53 -10.27 2.91
N LEU A 90 12.49 -10.01 1.61
CA LEU A 90 13.41 -10.59 0.63
C LEU A 90 14.84 -10.03 0.82
N LEU A 91 14.97 -8.73 1.07
CA LEU A 91 16.26 -8.10 1.39
C LEU A 91 16.87 -8.68 2.67
N ARG A 92 16.05 -8.89 3.71
CA ARG A 92 16.45 -9.55 4.96
C ARG A 92 17.03 -10.94 4.70
N THR A 93 16.29 -11.71 3.91
CA THR A 93 16.66 -13.10 3.57
C THR A 93 17.92 -13.15 2.71
N PHE A 94 18.12 -12.17 1.84
CA PHE A 94 19.33 -12.05 1.03
C PHE A 94 20.57 -11.71 1.88
N ILE A 95 20.43 -10.79 2.85
CA ILE A 95 21.50 -10.44 3.80
C ILE A 95 21.87 -11.64 4.68
N ASP A 96 20.89 -12.44 5.09
CA ASP A 96 21.09 -13.66 5.89
C ASP A 96 21.22 -14.94 5.03
N SER A 97 21.59 -14.80 3.75
CA SER A 97 21.61 -15.91 2.78
C SER A 97 22.48 -17.09 3.20
N ALA A 98 23.52 -16.86 4.01
CA ALA A 98 24.37 -17.93 4.54
C ALA A 98 23.63 -18.87 5.52
N ARG A 99 22.50 -18.43 6.10
CA ARG A 99 21.72 -19.20 7.07
C ARG A 99 20.39 -19.71 6.50
N ILE A 100 20.04 -19.32 5.27
CA ILE A 100 18.76 -19.62 4.64
C ILE A 100 18.95 -20.59 3.45
N PRO A 101 18.16 -21.66 3.33
CA PRO A 101 18.20 -22.55 2.17
C PRO A 101 17.87 -21.82 0.87
N GLU A 102 18.62 -22.06 -0.21
CA GLU A 102 18.37 -21.49 -1.54
C GLU A 102 16.93 -21.67 -2.02
N GLN A 103 16.34 -22.86 -1.77
CA GLN A 103 14.95 -23.15 -2.14
C GLN A 103 13.95 -22.19 -1.50
N GLN A 104 14.19 -21.79 -0.26
CA GLN A 104 13.32 -20.85 0.46
C GLN A 104 13.46 -19.44 -0.14
N MET A 105 14.68 -19.02 -0.45
CA MET A 105 14.94 -17.73 -1.11
C MET A 105 14.30 -17.68 -2.50
N LEU A 106 14.36 -18.77 -3.28
CA LEU A 106 13.70 -18.87 -4.59
C LEU A 106 12.18 -18.69 -4.47
N TRP A 107 11.54 -19.39 -3.53
CA TRP A 107 10.09 -19.24 -3.31
C TRP A 107 9.70 -17.83 -2.88
N GLN A 108 10.52 -17.17 -2.05
CA GLN A 108 10.27 -15.76 -1.69
C GLN A 108 10.36 -14.83 -2.90
N VAL A 109 11.35 -15.01 -3.78
CA VAL A 109 11.47 -14.24 -5.04
C VAL A 109 10.26 -14.47 -5.94
N VAL A 110 9.80 -15.72 -6.07
CA VAL A 110 8.62 -16.07 -6.87
C VAL A 110 7.37 -15.38 -6.33
N ILE A 111 7.14 -15.43 -5.02
CA ILE A 111 5.98 -14.77 -4.39
C ILE A 111 6.07 -13.25 -4.56
N HIS A 112 7.26 -12.67 -4.40
CA HIS A 112 7.47 -11.24 -4.58
C HIS A 112 7.14 -10.79 -6.01
N LEU A 113 7.62 -11.53 -7.02
CA LEU A 113 7.27 -11.32 -8.42
C LEU A 113 5.75 -11.40 -8.66
N ALA A 114 5.06 -12.36 -8.02
CA ALA A 114 3.61 -12.46 -8.12
C ALA A 114 2.89 -11.22 -7.54
N PHE A 115 3.38 -10.65 -6.43
CA PHE A 115 2.85 -9.39 -5.90
C PHE A 115 3.10 -8.19 -6.82
N VAL A 116 4.29 -8.07 -7.40
CA VAL A 116 4.62 -7.00 -8.35
C VAL A 116 3.73 -7.07 -9.59
N VAL A 117 3.54 -8.27 -10.16
CA VAL A 117 2.63 -8.48 -11.29
C VAL A 117 1.18 -8.14 -10.93
N SER A 118 0.74 -8.54 -9.74
CA SER A 118 -0.61 -8.23 -9.26
C SER A 118 -0.85 -6.73 -9.11
N ALA A 119 0.15 -5.99 -8.61
CA ALA A 119 0.06 -4.54 -8.47
C ALA A 119 0.09 -3.83 -9.82
N LEU A 120 0.89 -4.33 -10.77
CA LEU A 120 0.89 -3.82 -12.14
C LEU A 120 -0.49 -4.01 -12.79
N ALA A 121 -1.11 -5.18 -12.63
CA ALA A 121 -2.46 -5.43 -13.10
C ALA A 121 -3.47 -4.46 -12.47
N LEU A 122 -3.38 -4.22 -11.16
CA LEU A 122 -4.24 -3.26 -10.47
C LEU A 122 -4.05 -1.82 -11.00
N ALA A 123 -2.79 -1.38 -11.19
CA ALA A 123 -2.49 -0.06 -11.75
C ALA A 123 -3.01 0.11 -13.20
N LEU A 124 -2.97 -0.96 -14.00
CA LEU A 124 -3.54 -0.95 -15.35
C LEU A 124 -5.06 -0.80 -15.33
N ILE A 125 -5.75 -1.54 -14.45
CA ILE A 125 -7.21 -1.42 -14.25
C ILE A 125 -7.56 -0.01 -13.79
N ASP A 126 -6.80 0.54 -12.84
CA ASP A 126 -6.98 1.90 -12.31
C ASP A 126 -6.91 2.96 -13.43
N ARG A 127 -5.86 2.87 -14.26
CA ARG A 127 -5.65 3.75 -15.41
C ARG A 127 -6.78 3.66 -16.44
N MET A 128 -7.27 2.46 -16.72
CA MET A 128 -8.40 2.26 -17.64
C MET A 128 -9.69 2.89 -17.10
N SER A 129 -9.96 2.74 -15.80
CA SER A 129 -11.13 3.31 -15.13
C SER A 129 -11.15 4.85 -15.20
N LEU A 130 -10.00 5.49 -14.90
CA LEU A 130 -9.86 6.95 -14.98
C LEU A 130 -10.05 7.48 -16.40
N THR A 131 -9.53 6.77 -17.40
CA THR A 131 -9.68 7.15 -18.82
C THR A 131 -11.15 7.05 -19.28
N ALA A 132 -11.90 6.07 -18.78
CA ALA A 132 -13.33 5.92 -19.08
C ALA A 132 -14.17 7.06 -18.47
N HIS A 133 -13.88 7.46 -17.24
CA HIS A 133 -14.56 8.60 -16.58
C HIS A 133 -14.26 9.94 -17.28
N GLN A 134 -13.01 10.17 -17.68
CA GLN A 134 -12.64 11.38 -18.44
C GLN A 134 -13.32 11.44 -19.83
N ARG A 135 -13.45 10.31 -20.52
CA ARG A 135 -14.16 10.25 -21.81
C ARG A 135 -15.66 10.52 -21.66
N ALA A 136 -16.28 10.02 -20.60
CA ALA A 136 -17.69 10.29 -20.30
C ALA A 136 -17.93 11.78 -19.99
N ALA A 137 -17.06 12.40 -19.17
CA ALA A 137 -17.15 13.83 -18.85
C ALA A 137 -16.99 14.72 -20.10
N ASN A 138 -16.01 14.42 -20.97
CA ASN A 138 -15.79 15.18 -22.20
C ASN A 138 -16.94 15.02 -23.21
N ALA A 139 -17.60 13.86 -23.27
CA ALA A 139 -18.76 13.63 -24.13
C ALA A 139 -19.99 14.44 -23.68
N VAL A 140 -20.19 14.60 -22.37
CA VAL A 140 -21.26 15.42 -21.79
C VAL A 140 -21.01 16.91 -22.09
N SER A 141 -19.80 17.42 -21.83
CA SER A 141 -19.47 18.83 -22.15
C SER A 141 -19.49 19.15 -23.65
N ALA A 142 -19.22 18.16 -24.52
CA ALA A 142 -19.37 18.32 -25.96
C ALA A 142 -20.84 18.36 -26.41
N GLY A 143 -21.73 17.65 -25.72
CA GLY A 143 -23.17 17.65 -25.99
C GLY A 143 -23.89 18.92 -25.53
N GLU A 144 -23.42 19.57 -24.47
CA GLU A 144 -23.97 20.85 -23.98
C GLU A 144 -23.45 22.09 -24.74
N ALA A 145 -22.38 21.95 -25.53
CA ALA A 145 -21.84 23.03 -26.36
C ALA A 145 -22.62 23.25 -27.68
N GLU A 146 -23.63 22.44 -27.98
CA GLU A 146 -24.41 22.50 -29.22
C GLU A 146 -25.92 22.79 -29.04
N PRO A 147 -26.34 23.95 -28.49
CA PRO A 147 -27.71 24.44 -28.68
C PRO A 147 -27.83 25.59 -29.71
N ASP A 148 -26.72 26.27 -30.06
CA ASP A 148 -26.80 27.63 -30.66
C ASP A 148 -26.47 27.72 -32.16
N ARG A 149 -26.28 26.61 -32.87
CA ARG A 149 -25.98 26.60 -34.32
C ARG A 149 -27.18 26.44 -35.26
N GLN A 150 -28.41 26.37 -34.75
CA GLN A 150 -29.62 26.21 -35.58
C GLN A 150 -30.38 27.51 -35.92
N LEU A 151 -29.87 28.68 -35.56
CA LEU A 151 -30.49 29.97 -35.91
C LEU A 151 -29.56 30.82 -36.78
N ALA A 152 -29.18 30.30 -37.96
CA ALA A 152 -28.61 31.14 -39.03
C ALA A 152 -29.74 31.47 -40.03
N PRO A 153 -30.18 32.74 -40.14
CA PRO A 153 -31.17 33.10 -41.14
C PRO A 153 -30.55 32.98 -42.54
N ALA A 154 -31.08 32.05 -43.34
CA ALA A 154 -30.86 32.06 -44.77
C ALA A 154 -31.54 33.30 -45.35
N HIS A 155 -30.74 34.10 -46.06
CA HIS A 155 -31.08 35.34 -46.73
C HIS A 155 -32.28 35.25 -47.69
#